data_AF-A0A2U9NLU8-F1
#
_entry.id   AF-A0A2U9NLU8-F1
#
_cell.length_a   1.000
_cell.length_b   1.000
_cell.length_c   1.000
_cell.angle_alpha   90.00
_cell.angle_beta   90.00
_cell.angle_gamma   90.00
#
_symmetry.space_group_name_H-M   'P 1'
#
loop_
_entity.id
_entity.type
_entity.pdbx_description
1 polymer ?
#
loop_
_entity_poly.entity_id
_entity_poly.type
_entity_poly.pdbx_seq_one_letter_code
_entity_poly.pdbx_strand_id
1 'polypeptide(L)'
;MVASLTQLHNDLDDRILSSIDGLVDSLNSFNFDDSLSSWKALHTDVVAGYETGTITFDTSSLALGVSDWMETFCSAFSSLEVKIEEKKVQLLKELDICEERTPKTFRLSSTLPTLATRFPIPFFLFPT
;
A
#
# COMPACT_ATOMS: atom_id res chain seq x y z
N MET A 1 45.28 7.32 -4.73
CA MET A 1 44.18 6.86 -5.60
C MET A 1 43.17 5.94 -4.91
N VAL A 2 43.50 5.26 -3.81
CA VAL A 2 42.55 4.33 -3.13
C VAL A 2 41.42 5.05 -2.37
N ALA A 3 41.66 6.23 -1.82
CA ALA A 3 40.67 6.97 -1.03
C ALA A 3 39.44 7.47 -1.83
N SER A 4 39.58 7.70 -3.13
CA SER A 4 38.48 8.20 -3.98
C SER A 4 37.45 7.13 -4.33
N LEU A 5 37.85 5.84 -4.34
CA LEU A 5 36.96 4.73 -4.67
C LEU A 5 36.09 4.33 -3.46
N THR A 6 36.64 4.38 -2.24
CA THR A 6 35.89 4.09 -1.01
C THR A 6 34.84 5.14 -0.69
N GLN A 7 35.07 6.39 -1.09
CA GLN A 7 34.12 7.48 -0.85
C GLN A 7 32.93 7.43 -1.82
N LEU A 8 33.15 7.01 -3.07
CA LEU A 8 32.08 6.79 -4.06
C LEU A 8 31.18 5.61 -3.67
N HIS A 9 31.79 4.54 -3.13
CA HIS A 9 31.07 3.34 -2.68
C HIS A 9 30.10 3.66 -1.54
N ASN A 10 30.59 4.38 -0.51
CA ASN A 10 29.75 4.77 0.61
C ASN A 10 28.63 5.74 0.18
N ASP A 11 28.89 6.66 -0.74
CA ASP A 11 27.87 7.57 -1.27
C ASP A 11 26.76 6.83 -2.02
N LEU A 12 27.10 5.79 -2.79
CA LEU A 12 26.09 5.02 -3.50
C LEU A 12 25.25 4.16 -2.54
N ASP A 13 25.87 3.50 -1.58
CA ASP A 13 25.16 2.67 -0.60
C ASP A 13 24.18 3.52 0.24
N ASP A 14 24.62 4.70 0.69
CA ASP A 14 23.76 5.65 1.40
C ASP A 14 22.59 6.14 0.52
N ARG A 15 22.83 6.38 -0.77
CA ARG A 15 21.78 6.75 -1.73
C ARG A 15 20.80 5.62 -2.00
N ILE A 16 21.27 4.37 -2.10
CA ILE A 16 20.42 3.18 -2.25
C ILE A 16 19.53 3.05 -1.02
N LEU A 17 20.10 3.10 0.18
CA LEU A 17 19.34 3.03 1.43
C LEU A 17 18.30 4.15 1.52
N SER A 18 18.70 5.40 1.24
CA SER A 18 17.78 6.53 1.26
C SER A 18 16.64 6.38 0.23
N SER A 19 16.90 5.79 -0.93
CA SER A 19 15.86 5.54 -1.93
C SER A 19 14.87 4.44 -1.50
N ILE A 20 15.34 3.43 -0.77
CA ILE A 20 14.49 2.39 -0.18
C ILE A 20 13.62 2.98 0.93
N ASP A 21 14.21 3.77 1.83
CA ASP A 21 13.46 4.46 2.89
C ASP A 21 12.38 5.38 2.28
N GLY A 22 12.75 6.14 1.26
CA GLY A 22 11.80 6.99 0.52
C GLY A 22 10.68 6.20 -0.16
N LEU A 23 10.95 4.99 -0.66
CA LEU A 23 9.93 4.09 -1.20
C LEU A 23 8.98 3.59 -0.10
N VAL A 24 9.51 3.23 1.07
CA VAL A 24 8.70 2.79 2.22
C VAL A 24 7.79 3.92 2.73
N ASP A 25 8.30 5.14 2.79
CA ASP A 25 7.51 6.32 3.13
C ASP A 25 6.44 6.63 2.07
N SER A 26 6.76 6.38 0.79
CA SER A 26 5.81 6.51 -0.32
C SER A 26 4.67 5.49 -0.23
N LEU A 27 4.92 4.28 0.28
CA LEU A 27 3.86 3.29 0.55
C LEU A 27 2.89 3.77 1.63
N ASN A 28 3.40 4.45 2.66
CA ASN A 28 2.55 4.98 3.74
C ASN A 28 1.75 6.22 3.29
N SER A 29 2.32 7.04 2.41
CA SER A 29 1.69 8.28 1.93
C SER A 29 0.88 8.12 0.65
N PHE A 30 0.97 6.96 -0.01
CA PHE A 30 0.41 6.69 -1.35
C PHE A 30 0.90 7.65 -2.45
N ASN A 31 2.00 8.38 -2.21
CA ASN A 31 2.61 9.26 -3.19
C ASN A 31 3.99 8.72 -3.57
N PHE A 32 4.13 8.27 -4.81
CA PHE A 32 5.37 7.66 -5.30
C PHE A 32 6.23 8.58 -6.15
N ASP A 33 5.75 9.78 -6.52
CA ASP A 33 6.44 10.64 -7.49
C ASP A 33 7.88 10.96 -7.06
N ASP A 34 8.06 11.29 -5.78
CA ASP A 34 9.37 11.62 -5.21
C ASP A 34 10.30 10.39 -5.17
N SER A 35 9.80 9.24 -4.71
CA SER A 35 10.57 7.98 -4.68
C SER A 35 10.98 7.50 -6.08
N LEU A 36 10.07 7.60 -7.06
CA LEU A 36 10.33 7.24 -8.45
C LEU A 36 11.36 8.16 -9.10
N SER A 37 11.32 9.46 -8.79
CA SER A 37 12.29 10.43 -9.29
C SER A 37 13.70 10.15 -8.74
N SER A 38 13.81 9.87 -7.44
CA SER A 38 15.06 9.49 -6.77
C SER A 38 15.62 8.19 -7.34
N TRP A 39 14.76 7.19 -7.56
CA TRP A 39 15.13 5.91 -8.14
C TRP A 39 15.66 6.05 -9.57
N LYS A 40 14.99 6.85 -10.42
CA LYS A 40 15.44 7.12 -11.78
C LYS A 40 16.81 7.79 -11.81
N ALA A 41 17.03 8.78 -10.94
CA ALA A 41 18.32 9.45 -10.83
C ALA A 41 19.42 8.47 -10.41
N LEU A 42 19.14 7.60 -9.43
CA LEU A 42 20.07 6.56 -8.99
C LEU A 42 20.39 5.58 -10.12
N HIS A 43 19.39 5.09 -10.85
CA HIS A 43 19.58 4.21 -11.99
C HIS A 43 20.45 4.86 -13.08
N THR A 44 20.18 6.12 -13.44
CA THR A 44 20.98 6.85 -14.44
C THR A 44 22.43 6.99 -14.00
N ASP A 45 22.67 7.33 -12.73
CA ASP A 45 24.03 7.48 -12.21
C ASP A 45 24.80 6.16 -12.15
N VAL A 46 24.12 5.07 -11.80
CA VAL A 46 24.71 3.72 -11.80
C VAL A 46 25.08 3.28 -13.21
N VAL A 47 24.17 3.46 -14.18
CA VAL A 47 24.43 3.11 -15.58
C VAL A 47 25.58 3.94 -16.14
N ALA A 48 25.56 5.26 -15.92
CA ALA A 48 26.64 6.13 -16.37
C ALA A 48 27.99 5.78 -15.72
N GLY A 49 28.00 5.50 -14.42
CA GLY A 49 29.20 5.10 -13.67
C GLY A 49 29.75 3.74 -14.07
N TYR A 50 28.90 2.82 -14.53
CA TYR A 50 29.31 1.55 -15.12
C TYR A 50 29.97 1.74 -16.49
N GLU A 51 29.38 2.55 -17.37
CA GLU A 51 29.93 2.85 -18.70
C GLU A 51 31.28 3.56 -18.63
N THR A 52 31.48 4.43 -17.64
CA THR A 52 32.75 5.14 -17.43
C THR A 52 33.79 4.34 -16.64
N GLY A 53 33.46 3.13 -16.20
CA GLY A 53 34.35 2.26 -15.43
C GLY A 53 34.67 2.76 -14.01
N THR A 54 33.85 3.67 -13.49
CA THR A 54 34.02 4.28 -12.16
C THR A 54 33.40 3.44 -11.05
N ILE A 55 32.41 2.61 -11.37
CA ILE A 55 31.72 1.71 -10.44
C ILE A 55 32.36 0.32 -10.49
N THR A 56 32.71 -0.21 -9.31
CA THR A 56 33.27 -1.55 -9.14
C THR A 56 32.22 -2.64 -9.39
N PHE A 57 32.67 -3.82 -9.83
CA PHE A 57 31.80 -4.96 -10.16
C PHE A 57 30.85 -5.35 -9.01
N ASP A 58 31.33 -5.33 -7.77
CA ASP A 58 30.50 -5.65 -6.59
C ASP A 58 29.35 -4.66 -6.39
N THR A 59 29.61 -3.38 -6.64
CA THR A 59 28.63 -2.29 -6.54
C THR A 59 27.62 -2.34 -7.69
N SER A 60 28.05 -2.79 -8.87
CA SER A 60 27.14 -3.10 -9.99
C SER A 60 26.22 -4.27 -9.65
N SER A 61 26.73 -5.31 -8.98
CA SER A 61 25.91 -6.46 -8.56
C SER A 61 24.85 -6.07 -7.53
N LEU A 62 25.17 -5.17 -6.58
CA LEU A 62 24.20 -4.69 -5.61
C LEU A 62 23.08 -3.89 -6.31
N ALA A 63 23.43 -2.92 -7.15
CA ALA A 63 22.45 -2.09 -7.84
C ALA A 63 21.52 -2.89 -8.79
N LEU A 64 22.07 -3.91 -9.46
CA LEU A 64 21.27 -4.86 -10.24
C LEU A 64 20.33 -5.67 -9.35
N GLY A 65 20.82 -6.16 -8.20
CA GLY A 65 20.01 -6.90 -7.25
C GLY A 65 18.84 -6.08 -6.67
N VAL A 66 19.07 -4.79 -6.37
CA VAL A 66 17.97 -3.93 -5.89
C VAL A 66 16.98 -3.58 -7.02
N SER A 67 17.45 -3.49 -8.27
CA SER A 67 16.56 -3.30 -9.42
C SER A 67 15.62 -4.49 -9.62
N ASP A 68 16.14 -5.72 -9.59
CA ASP A 68 15.36 -6.96 -9.66
C ASP A 68 14.34 -7.07 -8.52
N TRP A 69 14.75 -6.68 -7.31
CA TRP A 69 13.87 -6.67 -6.15
C TRP A 69 12.72 -5.68 -6.33
N MET A 70 13.01 -4.48 -6.83
CA MET A 70 11.99 -3.45 -7.07
C MET A 70 11.01 -3.87 -8.17
N GLU A 71 11.49 -4.53 -9.22
CA GLU A 71 10.62 -5.10 -10.27
C GLU A 71 9.68 -6.16 -9.68
N THR A 72 10.24 -7.08 -8.87
CA THR A 72 9.46 -8.12 -8.20
C THR A 72 8.40 -7.53 -7.28
N PHE A 73 8.76 -6.47 -6.54
CA PHE A 73 7.85 -5.75 -5.66
C PHE A 73 6.70 -5.12 -6.45
N CYS A 74 7.00 -4.34 -7.50
CA CYS A 74 5.99 -3.73 -8.38
C CYS A 74 5.06 -4.78 -9.02
N SER A 75 5.61 -5.92 -9.45
CA SER A 75 4.84 -7.04 -10.01
C SER A 75 3.88 -7.65 -8.98
N ALA A 76 4.33 -7.83 -7.74
CA ALA A 76 3.49 -8.35 -6.65
C ALA A 76 2.32 -7.40 -6.31
N PHE A 77 2.57 -6.09 -6.26
CA PHE A 77 1.51 -5.09 -6.04
C PHE A 77 0.52 -5.01 -7.20
N SER A 78 1.01 -5.06 -8.44
CA SER A 78 0.14 -5.12 -9.63
C SER A 78 -0.74 -6.37 -9.62
N SER A 79 -0.19 -7.52 -9.22
CA SER A 79 -0.97 -8.76 -9.06
C SER A 79 -2.02 -8.64 -7.95
N LEU A 80 -1.72 -7.91 -6.88
CA LEU A 80 -2.67 -7.68 -5.78
C LEU A 80 -3.81 -6.76 -6.22
N GLU A 81 -3.53 -5.71 -6.98
CA GLU A 81 -4.55 -4.82 -7.55
C GLU A 81 -5.56 -5.59 -8.41
N VAL A 82 -5.07 -6.46 -9.30
CA VAL A 82 -5.93 -7.34 -10.13
C VAL A 82 -6.82 -8.24 -9.27
N LYS A 83 -6.29 -8.83 -8.20
CA LYS A 83 -7.07 -9.67 -7.28
C LYS A 83 -8.13 -8.90 -6.50
N ILE A 84 -7.84 -7.65 -6.13
CA ILE A 84 -8.80 -6.79 -5.43
C ILE A 84 -9.97 -6.43 -6.36
N GLU A 85 -9.70 -6.05 -7.60
CA GLU A 85 -10.76 -5.76 -8.58
C GLU A 85 -11.59 -7.01 -8.91
N GLU A 86 -10.97 -8.18 -9.05
CA GLU A 86 -11.70 -9.45 -9.21
C GLU A 86 -12.63 -9.71 -8.01
N LYS A 87 -12.14 -9.50 -6.78
CA LYS A 87 -12.93 -9.69 -5.55
C LYS A 87 -14.08 -8.69 -5.44
N LYS A 88 -13.87 -7.44 -5.84
CA LYS A 88 -14.91 -6.41 -5.87
C LYS A 88 -16.02 -6.77 -6.85
N VAL A 89 -15.69 -7.24 -8.05
CA VAL A 89 -16.68 -7.72 -9.04
C VAL A 89 -17.47 -8.91 -8.48
N GLN A 90 -16.78 -9.85 -7.81
CA GLN A 90 -17.43 -10.99 -7.18
C GLN A 90 -18.44 -10.55 -6.10
N LEU A 91 -18.05 -9.63 -5.22
CA LEU A 91 -18.92 -9.10 -4.16
C LEU A 91 -20.13 -8.35 -4.72
N LEU A 92 -19.94 -7.52 -5.76
CA LEU A 92 -21.04 -6.82 -6.42
C LEU A 92 -22.06 -7.79 -7.02
N LYS A 93 -21.59 -8.88 -7.62
CA LYS A 93 -22.46 -9.94 -8.17
C LYS A 93 -23.22 -10.70 -7.08
N GLU A 94 -22.59 -10.98 -5.94
CA GLU A 94 -23.23 -11.63 -4.80
C GLU A 94 -24.32 -10.75 -4.16
N LEU A 95 -24.11 -9.43 -4.12
CA LEU A 95 -25.10 -8.45 -3.65
C LEU A 95 -26.33 -8.39 -4.59
N ASP A 96 -26.12 -8.36 -5.90
CA ASP A 96 -27.20 -8.32 -6.91
C ASP A 96 -28.10 -9.57 -6.83
N ILE A 97 -27.50 -10.76 -6.63
CA ILE A 97 -28.22 -12.02 -6.42
C ILE A 97 -29.05 -12.01 -5.13
N CYS A 98 -28.65 -11.24 -4.11
CA CYS A 98 -29.37 -11.11 -2.86
C CYS A 98 -30.63 -10.25 -3.02
N GLU A 99 -30.58 -9.22 -3.87
CA GLU A 99 -31.71 -8.33 -4.13
C GLU A 99 -32.79 -9.01 -4.97
N GLU A 100 -32.41 -9.82 -5.97
CA GLU A 100 -33.34 -10.55 -6.85
C GLU A 100 -34.09 -11.70 -6.14
N ARG A 101 -33.60 -12.16 -4.98
CA ARG A 101 -34.26 -13.18 -4.15
C ARG A 101 -35.19 -12.62 -3.08
N THR A 102 -35.43 -11.32 -3.01
CA THR A 102 -36.61 -10.83 -2.28
C THR A 102 -37.87 -11.12 -3.11
N PRO A 103 -38.78 -12.00 -2.64
CA PRO A 103 -40.06 -12.14 -3.31
C PRO A 103 -40.77 -10.78 -3.23
N LYS A 104 -41.17 -10.24 -4.39
CA LYS A 104 -42.12 -9.12 -4.51
C LYS A 104 -43.49 -9.50 -3.95
N THR A 105 -43.61 -9.75 -2.65
CA THR A 105 -44.86 -9.76 -1.88
C THR A 105 -44.55 -9.93 -0.40
N PHE A 106 -44.30 -8.82 0.30
CA PHE A 106 -44.89 -8.64 1.63
C PHE A 106 -45.44 -7.22 1.68
N ARG A 107 -46.72 -7.09 1.28
CA ARG A 107 -47.57 -6.04 1.81
C ARG A 107 -47.75 -6.34 3.31
N LEU A 108 -46.85 -5.84 4.15
CA LEU A 108 -47.14 -5.71 5.57
C LEU A 108 -47.86 -4.38 5.76
N SER A 109 -49.17 -4.46 5.63
CA SER A 109 -50.10 -3.46 6.14
C SER A 109 -49.75 -3.15 7.60
N SER A 110 -49.70 -1.86 7.92
CA SER A 110 -49.66 -1.28 9.25
C SER A 110 -50.23 -2.17 10.36
N THR A 111 -49.42 -2.49 11.37
CA THR A 111 -49.90 -2.61 12.75
C THR A 111 -48.71 -2.41 13.68
N LEU A 112 -48.62 -1.19 14.23
CA LEU A 112 -47.74 -0.83 15.33
C LEU A 112 -48.19 -1.63 16.58
N PRO A 113 -47.34 -2.44 17.24
CA PRO A 113 -47.61 -2.91 18.58
C PRO A 113 -46.88 -1.99 19.57
N THR A 114 -47.61 -1.04 20.12
CA THR A 114 -47.21 -0.27 21.31
C THR A 114 -47.14 -1.23 22.50
N LEU A 115 -46.00 -1.89 22.70
CA LEU A 115 -45.79 -2.75 23.86
C LEU A 115 -44.96 -1.99 24.91
N ALA A 116 -45.68 -1.53 25.92
CA ALA A 116 -45.20 -0.75 27.06
C ALA A 116 -43.94 -1.35 27.68
N THR A 117 -42.81 -0.64 27.53
CA THR A 117 -41.60 -0.92 28.29
C THR A 117 -41.76 -0.31 29.68
N ARG A 118 -42.21 -1.11 30.65
CA ARG A 118 -42.08 -0.79 32.08
C ARG A 118 -40.58 -0.83 32.44
N PHE A 119 -39.87 0.25 32.22
CA PHE A 119 -38.60 0.48 32.89
C PHE A 119 -38.88 1.00 34.31
N PRO A 120 -38.50 0.28 35.38
CA PRO A 120 -38.51 0.85 36.72
C PRO A 120 -37.36 1.85 36.82
N ILE A 121 -37.68 3.14 36.93
CA ILE A 121 -36.70 4.18 37.24
C ILE A 121 -36.45 4.14 38.75
N PRO A 122 -35.21 3.92 39.22
CA PRO A 122 -34.89 4.00 40.65
C PRO A 122 -34.85 5.47 41.08
N PHE A 123 -35.84 5.88 41.89
CA PHE A 123 -35.82 7.14 42.63
C PHE A 123 -34.76 7.04 43.74
N PHE A 124 -33.69 7.82 43.64
CA PHE A 124 -32.79 8.09 44.77
C PHE A 124 -33.17 9.41 45.46
N LEU A 125 -33.55 9.22 46.71
CA LEU A 125 -33.77 10.09 47.87
C LEU A 125 -32.96 11.40 47.95
N PHE A 126 -33.63 12.45 48.46
CA PHE A 126 -33.06 13.40 49.43
C PHE A 126 -34.14 13.80 50.46
N PRO A 127 -33.88 13.67 51.77
CA PRO A 127 -34.54 14.50 52.77
C PRO A 127 -33.54 15.48 53.40
N THR A 128 -34.00 16.70 53.61
CA THR A 128 -33.48 17.68 54.58
C THR A 128 -34.00 17.37 55.97
#